data_AF-A0A7C4T8Z8-F1
#
_entry.id   AF-A0A7C4T8Z8-F1
#
_cell.length_a   1.000
_cell.length_b   1.000
_cell.length_c   1.000
_cell.angle_alpha   90.00
_cell.angle_beta   90.00
_cell.angle_gamma   90.00
#
_symmetry.space_group_name_H-M   'P 1'
#
loop_
_entity.id
_entity.type
_entity.pdbx_description
1 polymer ?
#
loop_
_entity_poly.entity_id
_entity_poly.type
_entity_poly.pdbx_seq_one_letter_code
_entity_poly.pdbx_strand_id
1 'polypeptide(L)'
;MDPESPLALSTDDRILLYLSDFRNMEERYDLPPALTQKSIAYAAGIHRKHLSRYLDEMVKEGYLTEVKAHIEGEKQRMLAYYLAPRGWERAQGIKQRLGAVRVPVRTKAGEVREMSLEEIDRATSAHLTFSDIVREAMDVEMLDIEYLEGIDERRKRAMDERVKRLEELSRALMTAWKDGRVSVTERLLIEQLRENLGISKEEHERMESRVMEQVLSDRRGIYQVVAEEALEDGPITQAERELLEVLRKKLGLSNADTQEIEAQIAG
;
A
#
# COMPACT_ATOMS: atom_id res chain seq x y z
N MET A 1 -17.23 -18.32 -9.12
CA MET A 1 -18.08 -17.16 -9.44
C MET A 1 -18.88 -17.52 -10.68
N ASP A 2 -20.20 -17.44 -10.61
CA ASP A 2 -21.07 -17.64 -11.78
C ASP A 2 -20.84 -16.47 -12.76
N PRO A 3 -20.36 -16.72 -13.99
CA PRO A 3 -20.14 -15.67 -14.98
C PRO A 3 -21.44 -14.97 -15.42
N GLU A 4 -22.61 -15.55 -15.14
CA GLU A 4 -23.92 -14.92 -15.39
C GLU A 4 -24.41 -14.06 -14.21
N SER A 5 -23.65 -13.99 -13.11
CA SER A 5 -24.03 -13.17 -11.97
C SER A 5 -24.14 -11.69 -12.37
N PRO A 6 -25.22 -10.99 -11.97
CA PRO A 6 -25.34 -9.55 -12.20
C PRO A 6 -24.25 -8.73 -11.50
N LEU A 7 -23.56 -9.34 -10.52
CA LEU A 7 -22.42 -8.79 -9.79
C LEU A 7 -21.07 -9.11 -10.45
N ALA A 8 -21.03 -9.92 -11.51
CA ALA A 8 -19.79 -10.25 -12.17
C ALA A 8 -19.10 -8.98 -12.73
N LEU A 9 -17.81 -8.85 -12.42
CA LEU A 9 -16.96 -7.76 -12.89
C LEU A 9 -15.66 -8.30 -13.46
N SER A 10 -15.21 -7.69 -14.56
CA SER A 10 -13.85 -7.88 -15.03
C SER A 10 -12.84 -7.27 -14.04
N THR A 11 -11.57 -7.64 -14.16
CA THR A 11 -10.49 -7.01 -13.39
C THR A 11 -10.46 -5.50 -13.63
N ASP A 12 -10.60 -5.07 -14.88
CA ASP A 12 -10.61 -3.66 -15.26
C ASP A 12 -11.76 -2.93 -14.59
N ASP A 13 -12.97 -3.52 -14.60
CA ASP A 13 -14.14 -2.89 -13.99
C ASP A 13 -14.00 -2.77 -12.47
N ARG A 14 -13.34 -3.75 -11.81
CA ARG A 14 -13.01 -3.66 -10.39
C ARG A 14 -12.02 -2.52 -10.09
N ILE A 15 -10.99 -2.36 -10.93
CA ILE A 15 -10.03 -1.26 -10.83
C ILE A 15 -10.73 0.09 -11.04
N LEU A 16 -11.59 0.21 -12.06
CA LEU A 16 -12.34 1.43 -12.35
C LEU A 16 -13.29 1.80 -11.21
N LEU A 17 -13.98 0.82 -10.64
CA LEU A 17 -14.91 1.03 -9.55
C LEU A 17 -14.18 1.54 -8.29
N TYR A 18 -13.04 0.92 -7.95
CA TYR A 18 -12.19 1.36 -6.84
C TYR A 18 -11.67 2.79 -7.05
N LEU A 19 -11.14 3.09 -8.24
CA LEU A 19 -10.57 4.41 -8.52
C LEU A 19 -11.63 5.52 -8.62
N SER A 20 -12.91 5.17 -8.74
CA SER A 20 -14.03 6.13 -8.82
C SER A 20 -14.31 6.88 -7.52
N ASP A 21 -13.73 6.44 -6.40
CA ASP A 21 -13.81 7.13 -5.11
C ASP A 21 -12.80 8.30 -5.03
N PHE A 22 -11.83 8.38 -5.95
CA PHE A 22 -10.75 9.37 -5.93
C PHE A 22 -10.97 10.44 -7.00
N ARG A 23 -11.78 11.45 -6.67
CA ARG A 23 -12.12 12.60 -7.54
C ARG A 23 -11.11 13.74 -7.47
N ASN A 24 -10.93 14.43 -8.59
CA ASN A 24 -10.10 15.65 -8.71
C ASN A 24 -8.66 15.42 -8.27
N MET A 25 -8.07 14.28 -8.65
CA MET A 25 -6.71 13.93 -8.29
C MET A 25 -5.69 14.76 -9.07
N GLU A 26 -6.05 15.18 -10.28
CA GLU A 26 -5.27 16.07 -11.14
C GLU A 26 -5.02 17.46 -10.55
N GLU A 27 -5.86 17.90 -9.60
CA GLU A 27 -5.74 19.19 -8.93
C GLU A 27 -4.90 19.13 -7.64
N ARG A 28 -4.57 17.92 -7.18
CA ARG A 28 -3.86 17.72 -5.92
C ARG A 28 -2.36 17.77 -6.11
N TYR A 29 -1.69 18.43 -5.16
CA TYR A 29 -0.24 18.43 -5.07
C TYR A 29 0.29 17.08 -4.57
N ASP A 30 -0.32 16.55 -3.51
CA ASP A 30 -0.03 15.23 -2.94
C ASP A 30 -1.17 14.26 -3.24
N LEU A 31 -0.82 13.05 -3.68
CA LEU A 31 -1.77 11.99 -3.98
C LEU A 31 -1.81 10.95 -2.85
N PRO A 32 -2.99 10.37 -2.55
CA PRO A 32 -3.08 9.39 -1.48
C PRO A 32 -2.40 8.05 -1.87
N PRO A 33 -1.82 7.30 -0.91
CA PRO A 33 -1.22 5.97 -1.14
C PRO A 33 -2.15 4.96 -1.80
N ALA A 34 -3.46 5.18 -1.72
CA ALA A 34 -4.50 4.41 -2.37
C ALA A 34 -4.35 4.35 -3.90
N LEU A 35 -3.72 5.36 -4.52
CA LEU A 35 -3.54 5.41 -5.98
C LEU A 35 -2.30 4.64 -6.48
N THR A 36 -1.55 4.01 -5.59
CA THR A 36 -0.37 3.22 -5.96
C THR A 36 -0.76 1.84 -6.48
N GLN A 37 0.09 1.25 -7.32
CA GLN A 37 -0.11 -0.11 -7.84
C GLN A 37 -0.31 -1.15 -6.71
N LYS A 38 0.36 -1.01 -5.56
CA LYS A 38 0.21 -1.93 -4.43
C LYS A 38 -1.22 -1.89 -3.87
N SER A 39 -1.76 -0.69 -3.65
CA SER A 39 -3.09 -0.48 -3.09
C SER A 39 -4.18 -0.90 -4.08
N ILE A 40 -4.03 -0.55 -5.36
CA ILE A 40 -4.95 -0.96 -6.42
C ILE A 40 -4.99 -2.49 -6.55
N ALA A 41 -3.84 -3.18 -6.45
CA ALA A 41 -3.79 -4.65 -6.54
C ALA A 41 -4.60 -5.30 -5.42
N TYR A 42 -4.41 -4.79 -4.19
CA TYR A 42 -5.14 -5.24 -3.02
C TYR A 42 -6.65 -4.99 -3.18
N ALA A 43 -7.04 -3.77 -3.58
CA ALA A 43 -8.45 -3.40 -3.73
C ALA A 43 -9.17 -4.20 -4.83
N ALA A 44 -8.51 -4.43 -5.97
CA ALA A 44 -9.05 -5.19 -7.09
C ALA A 44 -8.99 -6.72 -6.89
N GLY A 45 -8.41 -7.20 -5.79
CA GLY A 45 -8.31 -8.63 -5.48
C GLY A 45 -7.43 -9.40 -6.47
N ILE A 46 -6.34 -8.78 -6.95
CA ILE A 46 -5.41 -9.41 -7.91
C ILE A 46 -3.98 -9.40 -7.40
N HIS A 47 -3.21 -10.40 -7.81
CA HIS A 47 -1.79 -10.46 -7.47
C HIS A 47 -1.02 -9.33 -8.16
N ARG A 48 -0.21 -8.58 -7.41
CA ARG A 48 0.55 -7.39 -7.89
C ARG A 48 1.28 -7.61 -9.23
N LYS A 49 1.92 -8.77 -9.41
CA LYS A 49 2.66 -9.15 -10.63
C LYS A 49 1.82 -9.12 -11.92
N HIS A 50 0.50 -9.23 -11.81
CA HIS A 50 -0.41 -9.17 -12.96
C HIS A 50 -0.97 -7.76 -13.17
N LEU A 51 -0.93 -6.90 -12.16
CA LEU A 51 -1.57 -5.59 -12.21
C LEU A 51 -0.89 -4.64 -13.19
N SER A 52 0.45 -4.68 -13.35
CA SER A 52 1.16 -3.77 -14.27
C SER A 52 0.59 -3.84 -15.68
N ARG A 53 0.39 -5.05 -16.21
CA ARG A 53 -0.17 -5.25 -17.56
C ARG A 53 -1.54 -4.62 -17.71
N TYR A 54 -2.41 -4.78 -16.69
CA TYR A 54 -3.73 -4.17 -16.70
C TYR A 54 -3.65 -2.64 -16.65
N LEU A 55 -2.80 -2.07 -15.79
CA LEU A 55 -2.63 -0.61 -15.71
C LEU A 55 -2.08 -0.05 -17.03
N ASP A 56 -1.06 -0.67 -17.61
CA ASP A 56 -0.46 -0.26 -18.87
C ASP A 56 -1.50 -0.28 -20.01
N GLU A 57 -2.30 -1.35 -20.09
CA GLU A 57 -3.39 -1.50 -21.08
C GLU A 57 -4.49 -0.46 -20.86
N MET A 58 -4.94 -0.26 -19.61
CA MET A 58 -5.99 0.70 -19.28
C MET A 58 -5.56 2.17 -19.48
N VAL A 59 -4.27 2.49 -19.25
CA VAL A 59 -3.69 3.80 -19.59
C VAL A 59 -3.68 3.98 -21.11
N LYS A 60 -3.22 2.97 -21.85
CA LYS A 60 -3.21 3.00 -23.33
C LYS A 60 -4.60 3.18 -23.93
N GLU A 61 -5.62 2.58 -23.32
CA GLU A 61 -7.01 2.69 -23.74
C GLU A 61 -7.69 4.00 -23.28
N GLY A 62 -6.99 4.83 -22.51
CA GLY A 62 -7.46 6.13 -22.03
C GLY A 62 -8.43 6.05 -20.86
N TYR A 63 -8.51 4.90 -20.18
CA TYR A 63 -9.31 4.74 -18.97
C TYR A 63 -8.61 5.30 -17.73
N LEU A 64 -7.29 5.22 -17.67
CA LEU A 64 -6.48 5.69 -16.55
C LEU A 64 -5.49 6.77 -16.99
N THR A 65 -5.18 7.67 -16.07
CA THR A 65 -4.03 8.58 -16.16
C THR A 65 -2.93 8.05 -15.25
N GLU A 66 -1.74 7.85 -15.80
CA GLU A 66 -0.53 7.55 -15.02
C GLU A 66 0.24 8.86 -14.79
N VAL A 67 0.63 9.10 -13.54
CA VAL A 67 1.51 10.23 -13.19
C VAL A 67 2.58 9.80 -12.21
N LYS A 68 3.76 10.45 -12.32
CA LYS A 68 4.76 10.40 -11.25
C LYS A 68 4.49 11.54 -10.28
N ALA A 69 3.96 11.25 -9.10
CA ALA A 69 3.52 12.25 -8.12
C ALA A 69 4.09 11.96 -6.73
N HIS A 70 4.10 12.98 -5.87
CA HIS A 70 4.38 12.78 -4.46
C HIS A 70 3.17 12.09 -3.82
N ILE A 71 3.44 11.06 -3.01
CA ILE A 71 2.39 10.28 -2.35
C ILE A 71 2.38 10.67 -0.87
N GLU A 72 1.22 10.92 -0.29
CA GLU A 72 1.11 11.29 1.12
C GLU A 72 1.82 10.25 2.01
N GLY A 73 2.78 10.70 2.81
CA GLY A 73 3.57 9.82 3.69
C GLY A 73 4.73 9.09 3.01
N GLU A 74 4.98 9.30 1.72
CA GLU A 74 6.13 8.75 0.99
C GLU A 74 7.08 9.86 0.58
N LYS A 75 8.35 9.73 0.96
CA LYS A 75 9.42 10.72 0.72
C LYS A 75 9.74 10.92 -0.76
N GLN A 76 9.46 9.91 -1.59
CA GLN A 76 9.82 9.89 -3.00
C GLN A 76 8.59 9.85 -3.92
N ARG A 77 8.72 10.47 -5.09
CA ARG A 77 7.66 10.46 -6.11
C ARG A 77 7.49 9.05 -6.68
N MET A 78 6.26 8.54 -6.62
CA MET A 78 5.89 7.23 -7.13
C MET A 78 4.95 7.34 -8.32
N LEU A 79 4.77 6.23 -9.05
CA LEU A 79 3.69 6.13 -10.03
C LEU A 79 2.34 6.00 -9.30
N ALA A 80 1.42 6.88 -9.67
CA ALA A 80 0.04 6.90 -9.24
C ALA A 80 -0.89 6.83 -10.44
N TYR A 81 -2.08 6.26 -10.21
CA TYR A 81 -3.07 6.05 -11.25
C TYR A 81 -4.43 6.57 -10.76
N TYR A 82 -5.10 7.36 -11.58
CA TYR A 82 -6.47 7.82 -11.35
C TYR A 82 -7.29 7.78 -12.64
N LEU A 83 -8.61 7.89 -12.53
CA LEU A 83 -9.49 7.80 -13.70
C LEU A 83 -9.26 8.96 -14.66
N ALA A 84 -9.02 8.63 -15.94
CA ALA A 84 -9.18 9.58 -17.03
C ALA A 84 -10.67 9.76 -17.38
N PRO A 85 -11.06 10.77 -18.20
CA PRO A 85 -12.47 11.03 -18.51
C PRO A 85 -13.25 9.81 -19.01
N ARG A 86 -12.65 8.98 -19.87
CA ARG A 86 -13.26 7.73 -20.35
C ARG A 86 -13.41 6.69 -19.24
N GLY A 87 -12.46 6.65 -18.31
CA GLY A 87 -12.51 5.84 -17.09
C GLY A 87 -13.67 6.23 -16.20
N TRP A 88 -13.89 7.53 -16.00
CA TRP A 88 -15.03 8.06 -15.25
C TRP A 88 -16.36 7.62 -15.86
N GLU A 89 -16.54 7.78 -17.17
CA GLU A 89 -17.77 7.38 -17.86
C GLU A 89 -18.05 5.88 -17.66
N ARG A 90 -17.04 5.04 -17.87
CA ARG A 90 -17.18 3.59 -17.68
C ARG A 90 -17.45 3.22 -16.21
N ALA A 91 -16.75 3.84 -15.26
CA ALA A 91 -16.96 3.63 -13.83
C ALA A 91 -18.38 4.01 -13.39
N GLN A 92 -18.92 5.13 -13.90
CA GLN A 92 -20.31 5.51 -13.61
C GLN A 92 -21.32 4.53 -14.21
N GLY A 93 -21.08 4.03 -15.42
CA GLY A 93 -21.92 2.99 -16.01
C GLY A 93 -21.92 1.70 -15.19
N ILE A 94 -20.76 1.29 -14.66
CA ILE A 94 -20.63 0.15 -13.74
C ILE A 94 -21.41 0.42 -12.46
N LYS A 95 -21.22 1.59 -11.82
CA LYS A 95 -21.89 1.95 -10.57
C LYS A 95 -23.42 1.98 -10.72
N GLN A 96 -23.94 2.53 -11.82
CA GLN A 96 -25.39 2.52 -12.10
C GLN A 96 -25.94 1.11 -12.28
N ARG A 97 -25.25 0.26 -13.06
CA ARG A 97 -25.67 -1.13 -13.27
C ARG A 97 -25.70 -1.91 -11.96
N LEU A 98 -24.65 -1.79 -11.15
CA LEU A 98 -24.53 -2.52 -9.89
C LEU A 98 -25.44 -1.97 -8.80
N GLY A 99 -25.67 -0.66 -8.75
CA GLY A 99 -26.51 -0.01 -7.74
C GLY A 99 -27.95 -0.55 -7.71
N ALA A 100 -28.46 -1.01 -8.85
CA ALA A 100 -29.78 -1.61 -8.99
C ALA A 100 -29.86 -3.09 -8.56
N VAL A 101 -28.72 -3.77 -8.42
CA VAL A 101 -28.69 -5.19 -8.04
C VAL A 101 -29.14 -5.33 -6.58
N ARG A 102 -30.09 -6.22 -6.34
CA ARG A 102 -30.60 -6.54 -5.00
C ARG A 102 -29.92 -7.79 -4.46
N VAL A 103 -29.57 -7.74 -3.19
CA VAL A 103 -28.93 -8.84 -2.46
C VAL A 103 -29.56 -8.98 -1.07
N PRO A 104 -29.58 -10.18 -0.48
CA PRO A 104 -30.01 -10.37 0.89
C PRO A 104 -28.96 -9.80 1.85
N VAL A 105 -29.42 -8.98 2.79
CA VAL A 105 -28.59 -8.31 3.79
C VAL A 105 -29.13 -8.57 5.18
N ARG A 106 -28.27 -9.03 6.09
CA ARG A 106 -28.55 -9.04 7.53
C ARG A 106 -28.30 -7.65 8.11
N THR A 107 -29.35 -7.08 8.68
CA THR A 107 -29.30 -5.78 9.38
C THR A 107 -28.76 -5.93 10.81
N LYS A 108 -28.43 -4.81 11.46
CA LYS A 108 -28.01 -4.77 12.87
C LYS A 108 -29.06 -5.35 13.85
N ALA A 109 -30.33 -5.36 13.44
CA ALA A 109 -31.41 -5.97 14.23
C ALA A 109 -31.49 -7.50 14.07
N GLY A 110 -30.63 -8.10 13.24
CA GLY A 110 -30.64 -9.52 12.91
C GLY A 110 -31.63 -9.90 11.80
N GLU A 111 -32.44 -8.96 11.32
CA GLU A 111 -33.40 -9.19 10.24
C GLU A 111 -32.70 -9.29 8.88
N VAL A 112 -33.15 -10.22 8.04
CA VAL A 112 -32.71 -10.35 6.65
C VAL A 112 -33.64 -9.56 5.75
N ARG A 113 -33.09 -8.66 4.95
CA ARG A 113 -33.82 -7.82 3.99
C ARG A 113 -33.14 -7.82 2.64
N GLU A 114 -33.94 -7.88 1.58
CA GLU A 114 -33.46 -7.61 0.22
C GLU A 114 -33.22 -6.11 0.06
N MET A 115 -31.98 -5.71 -0.19
CA MET A 115 -31.59 -4.31 -0.40
C MET A 115 -30.80 -4.19 -1.70
N SER A 116 -30.97 -3.08 -2.42
CA SER A 116 -30.09 -2.77 -3.55
C SER A 116 -28.72 -2.35 -3.06
N LEU A 117 -27.66 -2.56 -3.85
CA LEU A 117 -26.32 -2.11 -3.48
C LEU A 117 -26.27 -0.59 -3.24
N GLU A 118 -27.08 0.19 -3.94
CA GLU A 118 -27.22 1.62 -3.69
C GLU A 118 -27.92 1.94 -2.36
N GLU A 119 -28.93 1.16 -1.96
CA GLU A 119 -29.56 1.28 -0.65
C GLU A 119 -28.57 0.95 0.48
N ILE A 120 -27.69 -0.02 0.26
CA ILE A 120 -26.62 -0.38 1.19
C ILE A 120 -25.59 0.75 1.29
N ASP A 121 -25.08 1.25 0.16
CA ASP A 121 -24.13 2.37 0.09
C ASP A 121 -24.65 3.59 0.87
N ARG A 122 -25.94 3.90 0.73
CA ARG A 122 -26.60 4.99 1.48
C ARG A 122 -26.81 4.70 2.97
N ALA A 123 -26.91 3.43 3.36
CA ALA A 123 -27.17 3.01 4.74
C ALA A 123 -25.90 2.77 5.56
N THR A 124 -24.76 2.56 4.90
CA THR A 124 -23.45 2.31 5.53
C THR A 124 -22.67 3.59 5.81
N SER A 125 -21.68 3.51 6.70
CA SER A 125 -20.84 4.67 7.06
C SER A 125 -20.06 5.25 5.87
N ALA A 126 -19.72 6.55 5.95
CA ALA A 126 -18.97 7.26 4.90
C ALA A 126 -17.55 6.72 4.62
N HIS A 127 -17.04 5.82 5.47
CA HIS A 127 -15.73 5.19 5.28
C HIS A 127 -15.80 3.92 4.43
N LEU A 128 -16.99 3.35 4.22
CA LEU A 128 -17.17 2.19 3.34
C LEU A 128 -17.36 2.66 1.90
N THR A 129 -16.54 2.15 0.99
CA THR A 129 -16.68 2.50 -0.43
C THR A 129 -17.69 1.61 -1.14
N PHE A 130 -18.31 2.11 -2.20
CA PHE A 130 -19.18 1.31 -3.05
C PHE A 130 -18.43 0.10 -3.65
N SER A 131 -17.14 0.26 -3.95
CA SER A 131 -16.29 -0.85 -4.43
C SER A 131 -16.14 -1.96 -3.39
N ASP A 132 -16.12 -1.62 -2.09
CA ASP A 132 -16.02 -2.58 -0.99
C ASP A 132 -17.31 -3.37 -0.80
N ILE A 133 -18.45 -2.70 -0.89
CA ILE A 133 -19.77 -3.33 -0.83
C ILE A 133 -19.92 -4.33 -1.97
N VAL A 134 -19.60 -3.91 -3.20
CA VAL A 134 -19.66 -4.77 -4.38
C VAL A 134 -18.72 -5.96 -4.24
N ARG A 135 -17.47 -5.74 -3.81
CA ARG A 135 -16.50 -6.84 -3.65
C ARG A 135 -17.02 -7.87 -2.66
N GLU A 136 -17.54 -7.45 -1.51
CA GLU A 136 -18.10 -8.38 -0.54
C GLU A 136 -19.31 -9.13 -1.12
N ALA A 137 -20.21 -8.42 -1.81
CA ALA A 137 -21.39 -9.02 -2.44
C ALA A 137 -21.05 -10.08 -3.51
N MET A 138 -19.86 -9.98 -4.12
CA MET A 138 -19.38 -10.98 -5.09
C MET A 138 -18.88 -12.27 -4.44
N ASP A 139 -18.47 -12.21 -3.17
CA ASP A 139 -17.81 -13.31 -2.47
C ASP A 139 -18.76 -14.07 -1.51
N VAL A 140 -19.84 -13.43 -1.06
CA VAL A 140 -20.81 -14.03 -0.13
C VAL A 140 -22.24 -14.04 -0.68
N GLU A 141 -23.01 -15.05 -0.32
CA GLU A 141 -24.43 -15.15 -0.69
C GLU A 141 -25.33 -14.17 0.08
N MET A 142 -24.91 -13.78 1.29
CA MET A 142 -25.64 -12.88 2.18
C MET A 142 -24.68 -11.88 2.79
N LEU A 143 -24.98 -10.59 2.60
CA LEU A 143 -24.22 -9.50 3.23
C LEU A 143 -24.64 -9.33 4.69
N ASP A 144 -23.75 -8.77 5.48
CA ASP A 144 -23.99 -8.42 6.88
C ASP A 144 -23.52 -6.99 7.13
N ILE A 145 -24.43 -6.11 7.58
CA ILE A 145 -24.13 -4.68 7.76
C ILE A 145 -23.03 -4.48 8.82
N GLU A 146 -23.04 -5.25 9.90
CA GLU A 146 -22.02 -5.13 10.94
C GLU A 146 -20.66 -5.58 10.41
N TYR A 147 -20.65 -6.63 9.59
CA TYR A 147 -19.41 -7.06 8.94
C TYR A 147 -18.89 -5.99 7.98
N LEU A 148 -19.76 -5.42 7.14
CA LEU A 148 -19.42 -4.39 6.14
C LEU A 148 -18.81 -3.15 6.79
N GLU A 149 -19.43 -2.64 7.86
CA GLU A 149 -18.91 -1.46 8.58
C GLU A 149 -17.52 -1.69 9.18
N GLY A 150 -17.17 -2.94 9.51
CA GLY A 150 -15.85 -3.29 10.02
C GLY A 150 -14.77 -3.53 8.95
N ILE A 151 -15.10 -3.51 7.65
CA ILE A 151 -14.13 -3.82 6.57
C ILE A 151 -12.93 -2.87 6.61
N ASP A 152 -13.19 -1.56 6.74
CA ASP A 152 -12.13 -0.56 6.69
C ASP A 152 -11.18 -0.66 7.91
N GLU A 153 -11.73 -0.83 9.11
CA GLU A 153 -10.94 -1.06 10.32
C GLU A 153 -10.11 -2.35 10.26
N ARG A 154 -10.65 -3.43 9.66
CA ARG A 154 -9.92 -4.68 9.46
C ARG A 154 -8.80 -4.51 8.43
N ARG A 155 -9.07 -3.78 7.34
CA ARG A 155 -8.06 -3.46 6.32
C ARG A 155 -6.93 -2.63 6.92
N LYS A 156 -7.27 -1.58 7.68
CA LYS A 156 -6.29 -0.73 8.35
C LYS A 156 -5.41 -1.56 9.29
N ARG A 157 -6.01 -2.40 10.15
CA ARG A 157 -5.28 -3.33 11.04
C ARG A 157 -4.39 -4.30 10.27
N ALA A 158 -4.89 -4.90 9.19
CA ALA A 158 -4.09 -5.82 8.37
C ALA A 158 -2.93 -5.11 7.67
N MET A 159 -3.11 -3.85 7.27
CA MET A 159 -2.07 -3.03 6.68
C MET A 159 -1.02 -2.63 7.72
N ASP A 160 -1.44 -2.18 8.90
CA ASP A 160 -0.57 -1.83 10.03
C ASP A 160 0.26 -3.05 10.48
N GLU A 161 -0.37 -4.22 10.58
CA GLU A 161 0.32 -5.46 10.93
C GLU A 161 1.33 -5.89 9.85
N ARG A 162 0.99 -5.70 8.58
CA ARG A 162 1.92 -5.95 7.47
C ARG A 162 3.11 -5.00 7.50
N VAL A 163 2.90 -3.71 7.82
CA VAL A 163 3.98 -2.74 8.01
C VAL A 163 4.89 -3.19 9.14
N LYS A 164 4.34 -3.52 10.31
CA LYS A 164 5.10 -4.01 11.45
C LYS A 164 5.94 -5.26 11.13
N ARG A 165 5.37 -6.21 10.38
CA ARG A 165 6.09 -7.42 9.94
C ARG A 165 7.23 -7.11 8.97
N LEU A 166 7.07 -6.11 8.10
CA LEU A 166 8.14 -5.65 7.21
C LEU A 166 9.26 -4.96 8.01
N GLU A 167 8.93 -4.19 9.04
CA GLU A 167 9.92 -3.60 9.95
C GLU A 167 10.70 -4.67 10.71
N GLU A 168 10.03 -5.73 11.17
CA GLU A 168 10.66 -6.88 11.84
C GLU A 168 11.61 -7.63 10.89
N LEU A 169 11.19 -7.87 9.64
CA LEU A 169 12.04 -8.48 8.61
C LEU A 169 13.25 -7.60 8.27
N SER A 170 13.05 -6.29 8.09
CA SER A 170 14.13 -5.34 7.84
C SER A 170 15.13 -5.34 9.00
N ARG A 171 14.66 -5.39 10.25
CA ARG A 171 15.51 -5.51 11.44
C ARG A 171 16.30 -6.83 11.49
N ALA A 172 15.66 -7.94 11.13
CA ALA A 172 16.33 -9.24 11.05
C ALA A 172 17.42 -9.24 9.97
N LEU A 173 17.13 -8.65 8.81
CA LEU A 173 18.10 -8.41 7.74
C LEU A 173 19.27 -7.56 8.25
N MET A 174 19.01 -6.37 8.81
CA MET A 174 20.06 -5.52 9.37
C MET A 174 20.94 -6.23 10.42
N THR A 175 20.35 -7.11 11.23
CA THR A 175 21.07 -7.88 12.24
C THR A 175 21.96 -8.96 11.62
N ALA A 176 21.45 -9.70 10.64
CA ALA A 176 22.18 -10.75 9.94
C ALA A 176 23.32 -10.19 9.05
N TRP A 177 23.15 -8.95 8.58
CA TRP A 177 24.12 -8.26 7.74
C TRP A 177 25.16 -7.47 8.55
N LYS A 178 24.99 -7.35 9.88
CA LYS A 178 25.83 -6.56 10.79
C LYS A 178 27.33 -6.90 10.76
N ASP A 179 27.67 -8.16 10.50
CA ASP A 179 29.06 -8.66 10.50
C ASP A 179 29.60 -8.87 9.07
N GLY A 180 28.89 -8.38 8.03
CA GLY A 180 29.28 -8.50 6.62
C GLY A 180 29.25 -9.93 6.06
N ARG A 181 28.71 -10.89 6.82
CA ARG A 181 28.53 -12.28 6.41
C ARG A 181 27.22 -12.83 6.97
N VAL A 182 26.28 -13.15 6.08
CA VAL A 182 25.07 -13.88 6.47
C VAL A 182 25.39 -15.38 6.56
N SER A 183 25.32 -15.95 7.76
CA SER A 183 25.50 -17.38 7.94
C SER A 183 24.40 -18.18 7.22
N VAL A 184 24.63 -19.47 6.96
CA VAL A 184 23.62 -20.36 6.34
C VAL A 184 22.36 -20.44 7.21
N THR A 185 22.52 -20.41 8.53
CA THR A 185 21.43 -20.44 9.51
C THR A 185 20.59 -19.16 9.49
N GLU A 186 21.22 -17.98 9.40
CA GLU A 186 20.51 -16.70 9.32
C GLU A 186 19.77 -16.53 7.99
N ARG A 187 20.37 -16.98 6.87
CA ARG A 187 19.68 -17.06 5.58
C ARG A 187 18.46 -17.96 5.65
N LEU A 188 18.56 -19.12 6.30
CA LEU A 188 17.44 -20.05 6.47
C LEU A 188 16.31 -19.43 7.31
N LEU A 189 16.63 -18.74 8.40
CA LEU A 189 15.65 -18.07 9.26
C LEU A 189 14.95 -16.91 8.53
N ILE A 190 15.70 -16.13 7.75
CA ILE A 190 15.17 -15.04 6.92
C ILE A 190 14.25 -15.59 5.83
N GLU A 191 14.63 -16.70 5.19
CA GLU A 191 13.80 -17.35 4.17
C GLU A 191 12.52 -17.96 4.77
N GLN A 192 12.60 -18.58 5.94
CA GLN A 192 11.42 -19.07 6.67
C GLN A 192 10.51 -17.93 7.13
N LEU A 193 11.07 -16.80 7.57
CA LEU A 193 10.31 -15.59 7.88
C LEU A 193 9.65 -15.03 6.61
N ARG A 194 10.36 -14.97 5.48
CA ARG A 194 9.82 -14.54 4.17
C ARG A 194 8.61 -15.39 3.77
N GLU A 195 8.72 -16.71 3.86
CA GLU A 195 7.66 -17.66 3.50
C GLU A 195 6.44 -17.54 4.43
N ASN A 196 6.65 -17.49 5.74
CA ASN A 196 5.56 -17.32 6.72
C ASN A 196 4.85 -15.98 6.58
N LEU A 197 5.53 -14.96 6.07
CA LEU A 197 4.99 -13.61 5.84
C LEU A 197 4.32 -13.46 4.47
N GLY A 198 4.38 -14.48 3.60
CA GLY A 198 3.81 -14.43 2.25
C GLY A 198 4.47 -13.37 1.35
N ILE A 199 5.73 -12.99 1.66
CA ILE A 199 6.48 -11.99 0.91
C ILE A 199 7.09 -12.68 -0.32
N SER A 200 6.90 -12.08 -1.48
CA SER A 200 7.44 -12.63 -2.72
C SER A 200 8.98 -12.56 -2.74
N LYS A 201 9.61 -13.52 -3.41
CA LYS A 201 11.07 -13.58 -3.52
C LYS A 201 11.68 -12.30 -4.11
N GLU A 202 11.02 -11.68 -5.08
CA GLU A 202 11.45 -10.39 -5.67
C GLU A 202 11.31 -9.21 -4.71
N GLU A 203 10.30 -9.19 -3.82
CA GLU A 203 10.18 -8.15 -2.79
C GLU A 203 11.30 -8.30 -1.76
N HIS A 204 11.64 -9.54 -1.42
CA HIS A 204 12.77 -9.85 -0.57
C HIS A 204 14.11 -9.43 -1.20
N GLU A 205 14.36 -9.80 -2.46
CA GLU A 205 15.57 -9.45 -3.20
C GLU A 205 15.72 -7.93 -3.38
N ARG A 206 14.62 -7.18 -3.54
CA ARG A 206 14.62 -5.71 -3.55
C ARG A 206 14.99 -5.11 -2.19
N MET A 207 14.47 -5.66 -1.10
CA MET A 207 14.81 -5.22 0.26
C MET A 207 16.27 -5.57 0.58
N GLU A 208 16.71 -6.78 0.22
CA GLU A 208 18.08 -7.26 0.41
C GLU A 208 19.08 -6.43 -0.41
N SER A 209 18.77 -6.08 -1.66
CA SER A 209 19.65 -5.25 -2.51
C SER A 209 19.87 -3.86 -1.91
N ARG A 210 18.83 -3.22 -1.37
CA ARG A 210 18.95 -1.91 -0.70
C ARG A 210 19.75 -2.00 0.61
N VAL A 211 19.51 -3.02 1.41
CA VAL A 211 20.26 -3.27 2.66
C VAL A 211 21.73 -3.61 2.34
N MET A 212 21.99 -4.37 1.29
CA MET A 212 23.34 -4.79 0.89
C MET A 212 24.15 -3.67 0.25
N GLU A 213 23.52 -2.76 -0.49
CA GLU A 213 24.13 -1.53 -1.00
C GLU A 213 24.60 -0.63 0.16
N GLN A 214 23.93 -0.69 1.31
CA GLN A 214 24.23 0.10 2.52
C GLN A 214 25.20 -0.57 3.51
N VAL A 215 25.35 -1.89 3.49
CA VAL A 215 26.16 -2.65 4.48
C VAL A 215 27.64 -2.77 4.09
N LEU A 216 28.02 -2.48 2.83
CA LEU A 216 29.39 -2.71 2.35
C LEU A 216 30.45 -1.68 2.79
N SER A 217 30.13 -0.64 3.56
CA SER A 217 31.16 0.29 4.05
C SER A 217 30.89 0.90 5.43
N ASP A 218 31.36 0.18 6.44
CA ASP A 218 31.81 0.68 7.74
C ASP A 218 30.78 1.42 8.61
N ARG A 219 31.10 1.58 9.90
CA ARG A 219 30.19 2.17 10.92
C ARG A 219 29.64 3.56 10.55
N ARG A 220 30.32 4.24 9.61
CA ARG A 220 29.92 5.51 8.98
C ARG A 220 28.74 5.34 8.01
N GLY A 221 28.68 4.26 7.22
CA GLY A 221 27.56 3.98 6.33
C GLY A 221 26.23 3.83 7.07
N ILE A 222 26.24 3.23 8.27
CA ILE A 222 25.04 3.08 9.11
C ILE A 222 24.54 4.45 9.61
N TYR A 223 25.44 5.35 10.00
CA TYR A 223 25.07 6.71 10.38
C TYR A 223 24.61 7.52 9.17
N GLN A 224 25.32 7.38 8.05
CA GLN A 224 25.01 8.05 6.79
C GLN A 224 23.61 7.69 6.29
N VAL A 225 23.19 6.43 6.32
CA VAL A 225 21.83 6.04 5.91
C VAL A 225 20.75 6.65 6.77
N VAL A 226 20.94 6.67 8.10
CA VAL A 226 19.92 7.24 9.01
C VAL A 226 19.95 8.76 8.96
N ALA A 227 21.12 9.38 8.73
CA ALA A 227 21.26 10.82 8.53
C ALA A 227 20.72 11.25 7.16
N GLU A 228 20.95 10.49 6.09
CA GLU A 228 20.37 10.67 4.75
C GLU A 228 18.85 10.53 4.83
N GLU A 229 18.33 9.51 5.48
CA GLU A 229 16.88 9.33 5.68
C GLU A 229 16.27 10.46 6.52
N ALA A 230 17.02 11.04 7.47
CA ALA A 230 16.60 12.20 8.28
C ALA A 230 16.81 13.55 7.56
N LEU A 231 17.63 13.60 6.51
CA LEU A 231 17.94 14.78 5.70
C LEU A 231 17.22 14.78 4.34
N GLU A 232 16.74 13.62 3.86
CA GLU A 232 16.01 13.43 2.60
C GLU A 232 14.65 14.17 2.63
N ASP A 233 14.09 14.38 3.82
CA ASP A 233 12.79 15.03 4.03
C ASP A 233 12.84 16.53 4.38
N GLY A 234 14.03 17.15 4.42
CA GLY A 234 14.19 18.56 4.80
C GLY A 234 14.92 18.77 6.14
N PRO A 235 14.91 19.99 6.74
CA PRO A 235 15.77 20.30 7.88
C PRO A 235 15.41 19.47 9.12
N ILE A 236 16.41 18.71 9.61
CA ILE A 236 16.33 17.80 10.76
C ILE A 236 15.56 18.44 11.92
N THR A 237 14.43 17.83 12.29
CA THR A 237 13.61 18.23 13.43
C THR A 237 14.31 17.91 14.76
N GLN A 238 13.86 18.52 15.87
CA GLN A 238 14.51 18.33 17.17
C GLN A 238 14.44 16.87 17.69
N ALA A 239 13.37 16.14 17.34
CA ALA A 239 13.21 14.73 17.67
C ALA A 239 14.18 13.82 16.88
N GLU A 240 14.42 14.13 15.60
CA GLU A 240 15.38 13.41 14.75
C GLU A 240 16.82 13.66 15.20
N ARG A 241 17.12 14.87 15.68
CA ARG A 241 18.45 15.22 16.20
C ARG A 241 18.78 14.48 17.50
N GLU A 242 17.82 14.34 18.41
CA GLU A 242 17.98 13.50 19.61
C GLU A 242 18.17 12.02 19.25
N LEU A 243 17.45 11.53 18.23
CA LEU A 243 17.56 10.15 17.72
C LEU A 243 18.94 9.88 17.09
N LEU A 244 19.43 10.81 16.26
CA LEU A 244 20.76 10.76 15.64
C LEU A 244 21.88 10.83 16.68
N GLU A 245 21.70 11.60 17.76
CA GLU A 245 22.72 11.71 18.82
C GLU A 245 22.79 10.45 19.71
N VAL A 246 21.66 9.79 19.95
CA VAL A 246 21.62 8.46 20.58
C VAL A 246 22.26 7.41 19.66
N LEU A 247 22.00 7.47 18.36
CA LEU A 247 22.60 6.57 17.36
C LEU A 247 24.11 6.76 17.27
N ARG A 248 24.60 8.01 17.21
CA ARG A 248 26.03 8.36 17.21
C ARG A 248 26.76 7.76 18.41
N LYS A 249 26.21 7.93 19.62
CA LYS A 249 26.79 7.39 20.87
C LYS A 249 26.84 5.86 20.86
N LYS A 250 25.83 5.20 20.29
CA LYS A 250 25.80 3.73 20.17
C LYS A 250 26.73 3.18 19.09
N LEU A 251 26.98 3.95 18.04
CA LEU A 251 27.92 3.60 16.96
C LEU A 251 29.37 3.96 17.29
N GLY A 252 29.61 4.72 18.37
CA GLY A 252 30.94 5.13 18.81
C GLY A 252 31.61 6.17 17.89
N LEU A 253 30.81 6.93 17.14
CA LEU A 253 31.30 7.92 16.17
C LEU A 253 31.61 9.27 16.82
N SER A 254 32.66 9.93 16.35
CA SER A 254 33.01 11.26 16.83
C SER A 254 32.03 12.31 16.25
N ASN A 255 31.85 13.44 16.94
CA ASN A 255 31.01 14.53 16.43
C ASN A 255 31.54 15.10 15.11
N ALA A 256 32.85 15.03 14.88
CA ALA A 256 33.46 15.49 13.64
C ALA A 256 33.11 14.56 12.46
N ASP A 257 33.08 13.24 12.68
CA ASP A 257 32.72 12.26 11.63
C ASP A 257 31.26 12.42 11.19
N THR A 258 30.36 12.66 12.13
CA THR A 258 28.93 12.83 11.84
C THR A 258 28.62 14.16 11.16
N GLN A 259 29.31 15.23 11.54
CA GLN A 259 29.19 16.53 10.87
C GLN A 259 29.75 16.53 9.44
N GLU A 260 30.84 15.78 9.20
CA GLU A 260 31.41 15.63 7.87
C GLU A 260 30.47 14.86 6.93
N ILE A 261 29.82 13.81 7.45
CA ILE A 261 28.78 13.03 6.74
C ILE A 261 27.55 13.92 6.45
N GLU A 262 27.03 14.61 7.46
CA GLU A 262 25.87 15.51 7.30
C GLU A 262 26.15 16.67 6.33
N ALA A 263 27.38 17.21 6.32
CA ALA A 263 27.79 18.25 5.38
C ALA A 263 27.94 17.75 3.95
N GLN A 264 28.30 16.47 3.74
CA GLN A 264 28.32 15.84 2.42
C GLN A 264 26.92 15.51 1.90
N ILE A 265 25.96 15.24 2.78
CA ILE A 265 24.56 14.97 2.43
C ILE A 265 23.81 16.28 2.11
N ALA A 266 24.17 17.39 2.76
CA ALA A 266 23.50 18.69 2.63
C ALA A 266 24.02 19.57 1.46
N GLY A 267 25.08 19.17 0.76
CA GLY A 267 25.68 19.88 -0.36
C GLY A 267 25.35 19.25 -1.71
#